data_AF-A0A846AGG6-F1
#
_entry.id   AF-A0A846AGG6-F1
#
_cell.length_a   1.000
_cell.length_b   1.000
_cell.length_c   1.000
_cell.angle_alpha   90.00
_cell.angle_beta   90.00
_cell.angle_gamma   90.00
#
_symmetry.space_group_name_H-M   'P 1'
#
loop_
_entity.id
_entity.type
_entity.pdbx_description
1 polymer ?
#
loop_
_entity_poly.entity_id
_entity_poly.type
_entity_poly.pdbx_seq_one_letter_code
_entity_poly.pdbx_strand_id
1 'polypeptide(L)'
;MFTIDIIVKYTPAPFSVQRKLAEDAEAVYQQVLESIRSGNPQVIELTCEKMPEKKIAVLASEISGVQISQKSGAAATGRPPGFVALTQ
;
A
#
# COMPACT_ATOMS: atom_id res chain seq x y z
N MET A 1 7.43 -10.66 -5.37
CA MET A 1 6.25 -9.82 -5.65
C MET A 1 5.96 -9.00 -4.42
N PHE A 2 5.97 -7.69 -4.59
CA PHE A 2 5.76 -6.72 -3.53
C PHE A 2 4.29 -6.30 -3.53
N THR A 3 3.71 -6.15 -2.35
CA THR A 3 2.35 -5.67 -2.14
C THR A 3 2.43 -4.37 -1.38
N ILE A 4 1.82 -3.33 -1.94
CA ILE A 4 1.68 -2.02 -1.34
C ILE A 4 0.25 -1.92 -0.85
N ASP A 5 0.07 -1.80 0.46
CA ASP A 5 -1.22 -1.62 1.10
C ASP A 5 -1.43 -0.14 1.45
N ILE A 6 -2.57 0.40 1.06
CA ILE A 6 -2.94 1.79 1.28
C ILE A 6 -4.14 1.79 2.21
N ILE A 7 -3.97 2.41 3.37
CA ILE A 7 -4.98 2.44 4.42
C ILE A 7 -5.70 3.77 4.34
N VAL A 8 -6.98 3.74 3.99
CA VAL A 8 -7.81 4.93 3.83
C VAL A 8 -8.74 5.07 5.04
N LYS A 9 -8.94 6.30 5.51
CA LYS A 9 -9.88 6.61 6.59
C LYS A 9 -11.26 6.07 6.24
N TYR A 10 -11.97 5.55 7.25
CA TYR A 10 -13.33 5.04 7.12
C TYR A 10 -13.51 3.85 6.15
N THR A 11 -12.41 3.26 5.66
CA THR A 11 -12.47 2.02 4.87
C THR A 11 -12.12 0.82 5.74
N PRO A 12 -12.92 -0.25 5.73
CA PRO A 12 -12.70 -1.41 6.60
C PRO A 12 -11.54 -2.30 6.14
N ALA A 13 -11.03 -2.11 4.92
CA ALA A 13 -9.95 -2.90 4.36
C ALA A 13 -8.99 -2.02 3.54
N PRO A 14 -7.68 -2.31 3.56
CA PRO A 14 -6.71 -1.57 2.76
C PRO A 14 -6.87 -1.87 1.27
N PHE A 15 -6.47 -0.90 0.45
CA PHE A 15 -6.31 -1.11 -0.99
C PHE A 15 -4.91 -1.66 -1.27
N SER A 16 -4.86 -2.88 -1.80
CA SER A 16 -3.59 -3.53 -2.15
C SER A 16 -3.28 -3.38 -3.64
N VAL A 17 -2.11 -2.84 -3.93
CA VAL A 17 -1.51 -2.78 -5.28
C VAL A 17 -0.27 -3.67 -5.27
N GLN A 18 0.02 -4.35 -6.38
CA GLN A 18 1.18 -5.23 -6.42
C GLN A 18 2.10 -4.93 -7.59
N ARG A 19 3.41 -5.02 -7.30
CA ARG A 19 4.52 -4.78 -8.22
C ARG A 19 5.44 -5.99 -8.27
N LYS A 20 6.02 -6.25 -9.44
CA LYS A 20 6.98 -7.33 -9.62
C LYS A 20 8.36 -6.95 -9.06
N LEU A 21 8.84 -5.76 -9.40
CA LEU A 21 10.16 -5.26 -9.00
C LEU A 21 10.09 -4.49 -7.67
N ALA A 22 11.19 -4.52 -6.93
CA ALA A 22 11.33 -3.80 -5.66
C ALA A 22 11.37 -2.28 -5.89
N GLU A 23 12.11 -1.85 -6.91
CA GLU A 23 12.26 -0.45 -7.29
C GLU A 23 10.92 0.19 -7.64
N ASP A 24 10.09 -0.50 -8.45
CA ASP A 24 8.74 -0.03 -8.78
C ASP A 24 7.83 0.07 -7.54
N ALA A 25 8.00 -0.86 -6.59
CA ALA A 25 7.23 -0.86 -5.36
C ALA A 25 7.62 0.30 -4.43
N GLU A 26 8.92 0.56 -4.30
CA GLU A 26 9.46 1.71 -3.55
C GLU A 26 9.07 3.04 -4.21
N ALA A 27 9.09 3.13 -5.54
CA ALA A 27 8.65 4.31 -6.26
C ALA A 27 7.19 4.66 -5.95
N VAL A 28 6.29 3.66 -5.98
CA VAL A 28 4.88 3.85 -5.58
C VAL A 28 4.76 4.25 -4.12
N TYR A 29 5.53 3.61 -3.22
CA TYR A 29 5.51 3.95 -1.80
C TYR A 29 5.93 5.41 -1.57
N GLN A 30 7.01 5.87 -2.20
CA GLN A 30 7.48 7.26 -2.09
C GLN A 30 6.48 8.25 -2.70
N GLN A 31 5.88 7.93 -3.85
CA GLN A 31 4.85 8.76 -4.48
C GLN A 31 3.65 8.98 -3.55
N VAL A 32 3.16 7.91 -2.90
CA VAL A 32 2.06 7.99 -1.94
C VAL A 32 2.48 8.78 -0.70
N LEU A 33 3.69 8.54 -0.19
CA LEU A 33 4.21 9.23 0.99
C LEU A 33 4.38 10.74 0.76
N GLU A 34 4.91 11.13 -0.39
CA GLU A 34 5.05 12.53 -0.79
C GLU A 34 3.69 13.21 -0.93
N SER A 35 2.72 12.50 -1.52
CA SER A 35 1.35 13.01 -1.64
C SER A 35 0.69 13.26 -0.29
N ILE A 36 0.89 12.36 0.68
CA ILE A 36 0.41 12.54 2.06
C ILE A 36 1.12 13.75 2.70
N ARG A 37 2.45 13.84 2.55
CA ARG A 37 3.25 14.94 3.13
C ARG A 37 2.91 16.30 2.55
N SER A 38 2.55 16.36 1.27
CA SER A 38 2.14 17.60 0.62
C SER A 38 0.92 18.24 1.29
N GLY A 39 0.06 17.45 1.97
CA GLY A 39 -1.15 17.94 2.62
C GLY A 39 -2.24 18.43 1.65
N ASN A 40 -1.99 18.38 0.35
CA ASN A 40 -2.91 18.82 -0.67
C ASN A 40 -3.93 17.71 -1.00
N PRO A 41 -5.22 18.04 -1.13
CA PRO A 41 -6.23 17.08 -1.57
C PRO A 41 -6.04 16.80 -3.05
N GLN A 42 -5.21 15.81 -3.37
CA GLN A 42 -4.98 15.31 -4.73
C GLN A 42 -5.38 13.85 -4.87
N VAL A 43 -5.87 13.48 -6.05
CA VAL A 43 -6.22 12.09 -6.35
C VAL A 43 -4.97 11.36 -6.84
N ILE A 44 -4.68 10.21 -6.23
CA ILE A 44 -3.61 9.30 -6.65
C ILE A 44 -4.26 8.12 -7.35
N GLU A 45 -3.95 7.94 -8.64
CA GLU A 45 -4.32 6.74 -9.39
C GLU A 45 -3.17 5.74 -9.36
N LEU A 46 -3.48 4.50 -8.99
CA LEU A 46 -2.54 3.39 -8.90
C LEU A 46 -3.06 2.19 -9.69
N THR A 47 -2.14 1.50 -10.34
CA THR A 47 -2.42 0.36 -11.20
C THR A 47 -1.79 -0.90 -10.65
N CYS A 48 -2.51 -2.02 -10.73
CA CYS A 48 -1.99 -3.31 -10.33
C CYS A 48 -1.35 -4.02 -11.53
N GLU A 49 -0.06 -4.37 -11.46
CA GLU A 49 0.61 -5.08 -12.56
C GLU A 49 0.08 -6.50 -12.77
N LYS A 50 -0.41 -7.13 -11.71
CA LYS A 50 -0.98 -8.47 -11.80
C LYS A 50 -2.37 -8.46 -12.47
N MET A 51 -3.09 -7.35 -12.36
CA MET A 51 -4.43 -7.16 -12.92
C MET A 51 -4.50 -5.77 -13.54
N PRO A 52 -4.05 -5.60 -14.80
CA PRO A 52 -3.96 -4.28 -15.43
C PRO A 52 -5.31 -3.58 -15.58
N GLU A 53 -6.42 -4.33 -15.61
CA GLU A 53 -7.79 -3.81 -15.60
C GLU A 53 -8.21 -3.25 -14.23
N LYS A 54 -7.49 -3.59 -13.16
CA LYS A 54 -7.76 -3.11 -11.81
C LYS A 54 -6.96 -1.84 -11.52
N LYS A 55 -7.66 -0.72 -11.60
CA LYS A 55 -7.17 0.61 -11.19
C LYS A 55 -7.79 1.00 -9.86
N ILE A 56 -7.02 1.72 -9.06
CA ILE A 56 -7.46 2.23 -7.75
C ILE A 56 -7.18 3.73 -7.74
N ALA A 57 -8.18 4.53 -7.41
CA ALA A 57 -8.02 5.96 -7.20
C ALA A 57 -8.37 6.28 -5.74
N VAL A 58 -7.49 7.00 -5.06
CA VAL A 58 -7.67 7.41 -3.66
C VAL A 58 -7.31 8.88 -3.48
N LEU A 59 -8.05 9.57 -2.63
CA LEU A 59 -7.73 10.95 -2.27
C LEU A 59 -6.61 10.96 -1.23
N ALA A 60 -5.52 11.66 -1.50
CA ALA A 60 -4.33 11.70 -0.64
C ALA A 60 -4.65 12.17 0.79
N SER A 61 -5.59 13.09 0.96
CA SER A 61 -6.02 13.59 2.29
C SER A 61 -6.71 12.53 3.16
N GLU A 62 -7.26 11.49 2.53
CA GLU A 62 -7.94 10.40 3.21
C GLU A 62 -7.01 9.21 3.50
N ILE A 63 -5.79 9.22 2.97
CA ILE A 63 -4.81 8.18 3.26
C ILE A 63 -4.29 8.38 4.68
N SER A 64 -4.48 7.36 5.51
CA SER A 64 -4.02 7.29 6.89
C SER A 64 -2.69 6.56 7.04
N GLY A 65 -2.32 5.73 6.06
CA GLY A 65 -1.06 4.99 6.06
C GLY A 65 -0.78 4.31 4.73
N VAL A 66 0.50 4.00 4.51
CA VAL A 66 0.99 3.22 3.38
C VAL A 66 2.02 2.22 3.88
N GLN A 67 1.98 1.00 3.36
CA GLN A 67 2.86 -0.08 3.75
C GLN A 67 3.34 -0.84 2.51
N ILE A 68 4.63 -1.17 2.46
CA ILE A 68 5.19 -2.10 1.49
C ILE A 68 5.51 -3.43 2.16
N SER A 69 5.16 -4.53 1.51
CA SER A 69 5.42 -5.88 1.99
C SER A 69 5.92 -6.79 0.88
N GLN A 70 6.86 -7.66 1.22
CA GLN A 70 7.28 -8.74 0.34
C GLN A 70 6.77 -10.04 0.92
N LYS A 71 6.02 -10.82 0.14
CA LYS A 71 5.65 -12.18 0.52
C LYS A 71 6.88 -13.08 0.37
N SER A 72 7.84 -12.97 1.29
CA SER A 72 8.91 -13.95 1.46
C SER A 72 8.36 -15.11 2.30
N GLY A 73 8.58 -16.34 1.85
CA GLY A 73 7.85 -17.56 2.22
C GLY A 73 7.94 -18.05 3.67
N ALA A 74 8.28 -17.21 4.65
CA ALA A 74 8.35 -17.60 6.06
C ALA A 74 7.15 -17.13 6.91
N ALA A 75 6.32 -16.20 6.42
CA ALA A 75 5.19 -15.62 7.16
C ALA A 75 3.83 -15.98 6.55
N ALA A 76 3.59 -17.26 6.27
CA ALA A 76 2.33 -17.79 5.75
C ALA A 76 1.17 -17.79 6.77
N THR A 77 1.17 -16.89 7.76
CA THR A 77 0.12 -16.83 8.81
C THR A 77 -0.92 -15.73 8.59
N GLY A 78 -1.00 -15.13 7.39
CA GLY A 78 -2.05 -14.15 7.08
C GLY A 78 -2.01 -12.87 7.91
N ARG A 79 -0.91 -12.61 8.63
CA ARG A 79 -0.73 -11.37 9.39
C ARG A 79 -0.19 -10.30 8.45
N PRO A 80 -0.88 -9.17 8.25
CA PRO A 80 -0.32 -8.05 7.54
C PRO A 80 0.97 -7.59 8.27
N PRO A 81 1.97 -7.09 7.53
CA PRO A 81 3.12 -6.46 8.16
C PRO A 81 2.67 -5.29 9.06
N GLY A 82 3.45 -5.04 10.10
CA GLY A 82 3.15 -4.14 11.20
C GLY A 82 3.82 -4.65 12.50
N PHE A 83 3.93 -3.80 13.50
CA PHE A 83 4.44 -4.21 14.83
C PHE A 83 3.39 -5.06 15.54
N VAL A 84 3.44 -6.37 15.31
CA VAL A 84 2.74 -7.34 16.16
C VAL A 84 3.69 -7.68 17.31
N ALA A 85 3.60 -6.93 18.42
CA ALA A 85 4.13 -7.42 19.68
C ALA A 85 3.23 -8.59 20.12
N LEU A 86 3.70 -9.82 19.92
CA LEU A 86 3.13 -10.98 20.61
C LEU A 86 3.56 -10.88 22.07
N THR A 87 2.81 -10.14 22.89
CA THR A 87 2.91 -10.24 24.34
C THR A 87 1.82 -11.18 24.83
N GLN A 88 2.17 -12.46 24.99
CA GLN A 88 1.92 -13.24 26.20
C GLN A 88 2.83 -14.46 26.23
#